data_AF-A0A2H0LTS9-F1
#
_entry.id   AF-A0A2H0LTS9-F1
#
_cell.length_a   1.000
_cell.length_b   1.000
_cell.length_c   1.000
_cell.angle_alpha   90.00
_cell.angle_beta   90.00
_cell.angle_gamma   90.00
#
_symmetry.space_group_name_H-M   'P 1'
#
loop_
_entity.id
_entity.type
_entity.pdbx_description
1 polymer ?
#
loop_
_entity_poly.entity_id
_entity_poly.type
_entity_poly.pdbx_seq_one_letter_code
_entity_poly.pdbx_strand_id
1 'polypeptide(L)'
;IRPVWFKYNGKAGFPDDHKENHIGVIAQEVIKVAPYTINTFKAKLNPDDQEETELLSFNSHALTFDLINSVKELDTSIAKLSQENQELKEANKELKSEIENLKTRLSRLEARVK
;
A
#
# COMPACT_ATOMS: atom_id res chain seq x y z
N ILE A 1 6.10 2.80 4.80
CA ILE A 1 6.84 2.40 6.04
C ILE A 1 8.12 1.69 5.60
N ARG A 2 9.27 2.09 6.12
CA ARG A 2 10.58 1.56 5.70
C ARG A 2 11.18 0.71 6.83
N PRO A 3 11.45 -0.59 6.62
CA PRO A 3 12.13 -1.39 7.62
C PRO A 3 13.60 -0.96 7.75
N VAL A 4 14.12 -1.03 8.96
CA VAL A 4 15.53 -0.75 9.27
C VAL A 4 16.08 -1.86 10.16
N TRP A 5 17.37 -2.13 9.99
CA TRP A 5 18.13 -2.92 10.95
C TRP A 5 18.65 -2.00 12.05
N PHE A 6 18.46 -2.39 13.30
CA PHE A 6 18.94 -1.61 14.44
C PHE A 6 19.42 -2.51 15.58
N LYS A 7 20.10 -1.88 16.54
CA LYS A 7 20.57 -2.48 17.79
C LYS A 7 20.17 -1.56 18.92
N TYR A 8 19.88 -2.10 20.09
CA TYR A 8 19.66 -1.28 21.26
C TYR A 8 20.99 -0.70 21.76
N ASN A 9 20.92 0.47 22.39
CA ASN A 9 22.07 1.22 22.88
C ASN A 9 22.20 1.19 24.41
N GLY A 10 21.45 0.30 25.08
CA GLY A 10 21.43 0.17 26.54
C GLY A 10 20.72 1.29 27.31
N LYS A 11 20.11 2.27 26.63
CA LYS A 11 19.44 3.41 27.30
C LYS A 11 17.97 3.13 27.58
N ALA A 12 17.37 3.95 28.44
CA ALA A 12 15.93 3.88 28.76
C ALA A 12 15.47 2.51 29.30
N GLY A 13 16.37 1.79 29.98
CA GLY A 13 16.09 0.47 30.56
C GLY A 13 16.09 -0.69 29.57
N PHE A 14 16.43 -0.45 28.29
CA PHE A 14 16.60 -1.51 27.30
C PHE A 14 17.97 -2.21 27.45
N PRO A 15 18.08 -3.50 27.08
CA PRO A 15 19.36 -4.19 27.08
C PRO A 15 20.33 -3.55 26.08
N ASP A 16 21.62 -3.55 26.40
CA ASP A 16 22.64 -3.23 25.41
C ASP A 16 23.04 -4.52 24.69
N ASP A 17 22.51 -4.70 23.50
CA ASP A 17 22.57 -5.97 22.79
C ASP A 17 23.44 -5.88 21.54
N HIS A 18 24.54 -5.10 21.58
CA HIS A 18 25.57 -4.87 20.55
C HIS A 18 25.82 -5.95 19.46
N LYS A 19 25.46 -7.21 19.71
CA LYS A 19 25.59 -8.38 18.84
C LYS A 19 24.31 -8.81 18.12
N GLU A 20 23.12 -8.52 18.65
CA GLU A 20 21.84 -8.89 18.05
C GLU A 20 21.37 -7.83 17.07
N ASN A 21 20.86 -8.27 15.92
CA ASN A 21 20.29 -7.39 14.91
C ASN A 21 18.77 -7.52 14.97
N HIS A 22 18.09 -6.41 15.21
CA HIS A 22 16.63 -6.33 15.17
C HIS A 22 16.17 -5.72 13.86
N ILE A 23 14.97 -6.09 13.43
CA ILE A 23 14.26 -5.42 12.35
C ILE A 23 13.13 -4.62 12.96
N GLY A 24 13.05 -3.35 12.60
CA GLY A 24 11.98 -2.47 13.05
C GLY A 24 11.80 -1.29 12.12
N VAL A 25 11.28 -0.20 12.67
CA VAL A 25 10.97 1.04 11.96
C VAL A 25 11.37 2.23 12.80
N ILE A 26 11.57 3.38 12.15
CA ILE A 26 11.86 4.64 12.83
C ILE A 26 10.53 5.34 13.14
N ALA A 27 10.20 5.50 14.42
CA ALA A 27 8.93 6.09 14.86
C ALA A 27 8.68 7.49 14.26
N GLN A 28 9.71 8.32 14.15
CA GLN A 28 9.67 9.66 13.54
C GLN A 28 9.38 9.64 12.03
N GLU A 29 9.67 8.53 11.34
CA GLU A 29 9.29 8.35 9.95
C GLU A 29 7.85 7.85 9.85
N VAL A 30 7.46 6.90 10.71
CA VAL A 30 6.13 6.30 10.69
C VAL A 30 5.04 7.28 11.09
N ILE A 31 5.30 8.19 12.03
CA ILE A 31 4.30 9.20 12.47
C ILE A 31 3.78 10.06 11.32
N LYS A 32 4.57 10.23 10.24
CA LYS A 32 4.19 11.01 9.05
C LYS A 32 3.15 10.31 8.18
N VAL A 33 3.01 8.98 8.31
CA VAL A 33 2.14 8.16 7.44
C VAL A 33 1.10 7.36 8.21
N ALA A 34 1.37 6.98 9.45
CA ALA A 34 0.48 6.19 10.30
C ALA A 34 0.56 6.68 11.77
N PRO A 35 0.18 7.94 12.07
CA PRO A 35 0.36 8.54 13.40
C PRO A 35 -0.35 7.76 14.53
N TYR A 36 -1.46 7.08 14.23
CA TYR A 36 -2.20 6.24 15.18
C TYR A 36 -1.43 4.99 15.65
N THR A 37 -0.30 4.67 15.02
CA THR A 37 0.61 3.60 15.46
C THR A 37 1.67 4.09 16.43
N ILE A 38 1.73 5.39 16.72
CA ILE A 38 2.77 6.00 17.53
C ILE A 38 2.18 6.50 18.84
N ASN A 39 2.76 6.04 19.94
CA ASN A 39 2.47 6.50 21.29
C ASN A 39 3.70 7.23 21.86
N THR A 40 3.52 7.91 22.99
CA THR A 40 4.63 8.43 23.79
C THR A 40 4.71 7.70 25.13
N PHE A 41 5.92 7.63 25.68
CA PHE A 41 6.16 7.23 27.06
C PHE A 41 7.33 8.04 27.61
N LYS A 42 7.42 8.16 28.94
CA LYS A 42 8.54 8.84 29.60
C LYS A 42 9.47 7.83 30.23
N ALA A 43 10.78 8.07 30.10
CA ALA A 43 11.81 7.27 30.73
C ALA A 43 13.08 8.09 30.94
N LYS A 44 13.87 7.75 31.96
CA LYS A 44 15.25 8.23 32.10
C LYS A 44 16.14 7.55 31.06
N LEU A 45 16.97 8.30 30.33
CA LEU A 45 17.87 7.67 29.35
C LEU A 45 19.03 6.97 30.04
N ASN A 46 19.56 7.57 31.08
CA ASN A 46 20.56 7.01 31.99
C ASN A 46 19.99 6.94 33.43
N PRO A 47 20.45 6.01 34.27
CA PRO A 47 19.93 5.86 35.64
C PRO A 47 20.05 7.11 36.52
N ASP A 48 21.08 7.93 36.27
CA ASP A 48 21.43 9.14 37.00
C ASP A 48 20.77 10.42 36.45
N ASP A 49 20.03 10.33 35.34
CA ASP A 49 19.27 11.47 34.82
C ASP A 49 18.27 11.97 35.89
N GLN A 50 18.23 13.29 36.11
CA GLN A 50 17.33 13.89 37.08
C GLN A 50 15.87 13.89 36.59
N GLU A 51 15.69 14.05 35.27
CA GLU A 51 14.39 14.17 34.61
C GLU A 51 14.18 13.06 33.59
N GLU A 52 12.92 12.70 33.35
CA GLU A 52 12.56 11.77 32.29
C GLU A 52 12.48 12.48 30.94
N THR A 53 12.88 11.77 29.89
CA THR A 53 12.70 12.19 28.50
C THR A 53 11.45 11.56 27.92
N GLU A 54 10.66 12.32 27.17
CA GLU A 54 9.55 11.77 26.39
C GLU A 54 10.09 11.09 25.13
N LEU A 55 9.70 9.83 24.93
CA LEU A 55 10.15 8.97 23.85
C LEU A 55 8.96 8.46 23.03
N LEU A 56 9.18 8.25 21.73
CA LEU A 56 8.20 7.65 20.85
C LEU A 56 8.25 6.12 20.96
N SER A 57 7.07 5.50 21.00
CA SER A 57 6.88 4.05 20.95
C SER A 57 6.01 3.68 19.76
N PHE A 58 6.35 2.60 19.06
CA PHE A 58 5.63 2.12 17.90
C PHE A 58 4.81 0.87 18.26
N ASN A 59 3.51 0.93 17.98
CA ASN A 59 2.56 -0.17 18.12
C ASN A 59 2.11 -0.65 16.74
N SER A 60 2.60 -1.81 16.31
CA SER A 60 2.31 -2.39 15.01
C SER A 60 0.94 -3.06 14.90
N HIS A 61 0.18 -3.21 15.99
CA HIS A 61 -1.04 -4.02 15.99
C HIS A 61 -2.09 -3.52 14.99
N ALA A 62 -2.25 -2.20 14.87
CA ALA A 62 -3.19 -1.58 13.94
C ALA A 62 -2.86 -1.91 12.47
N LEU A 63 -1.57 -2.04 12.13
CA LEU A 63 -1.12 -2.27 10.75
C LEU A 63 -1.60 -3.61 10.18
N THR A 64 -1.84 -4.62 11.03
CA THR A 64 -2.39 -5.89 10.57
C THR A 64 -3.81 -5.71 10.01
N PHE A 65 -4.64 -4.91 10.67
CA PHE A 65 -6.00 -4.64 10.20
C PHE A 65 -6.00 -3.70 9.00
N ASP A 66 -5.13 -2.70 8.98
CA ASP A 66 -4.96 -1.83 7.81
C ASP A 66 -4.55 -2.62 6.58
N LEU A 67 -3.65 -3.59 6.74
CA LEU A 67 -3.25 -4.48 5.64
C LEU A 67 -4.44 -5.31 5.14
N ILE A 68 -5.23 -5.91 6.04
CA ILE A 68 -6.42 -6.67 5.66
C ILE A 68 -7.40 -5.79 4.88
N ASN A 69 -7.66 -4.57 5.34
CA ASN A 69 -8.56 -3.63 4.68
C ASN A 69 -8.00 -3.20 3.32
N SER A 70 -6.71 -2.87 3.25
CA SER A 70 -6.03 -2.52 1.99
C SER A 70 -6.13 -3.65 0.96
N VAL A 71 -5.97 -4.91 1.37
CA VAL A 71 -6.14 -6.07 0.47
C VAL A 71 -7.57 -6.20 -0.04
N LYS A 72 -8.58 -5.97 0.81
CA LYS A 72 -10.00 -5.98 0.38
C LYS A 72 -10.31 -4.86 -0.61
N GLU A 73 -9.77 -3.67 -0.38
CA GLU A 73 -9.92 -2.54 -1.30
C GLU A 73 -9.25 -2.81 -2.65
N LEU A 74 -8.06 -3.44 -2.63
CA LEU A 74 -7.37 -3.89 -3.84
C LEU A 74 -8.19 -4.95 -4.59
N ASP A 75 -8.75 -5.94 -3.90
CA ASP A 75 -9.60 -6.98 -4.50
C ASP A 75 -10.84 -6.38 -5.17
N THR A 76 -11.51 -5.44 -4.50
CA THR A 76 -12.65 -4.69 -5.05
C THR A 76 -12.25 -3.92 -6.32
N SER A 77 -11.09 -3.27 -6.29
CA SER A 77 -10.56 -2.51 -7.43
C SER A 77 -10.22 -3.43 -8.62
N ILE A 78 -9.62 -4.59 -8.35
CA ILE A 78 -9.30 -5.60 -9.36
C ILE A 78 -10.59 -6.16 -9.99
N ALA A 79 -11.60 -6.49 -9.19
CA ALA A 79 -12.89 -6.96 -9.68
C ALA A 79 -13.54 -5.93 -10.60
N LYS A 80 -13.55 -4.65 -10.21
CA LYS A 80 -14.09 -3.56 -11.01
C LYS A 80 -13.35 -3.39 -12.33
N LEU A 81 -12.01 -3.33 -12.30
CA LEU A 81 -11.19 -3.19 -13.51
C LEU A 81 -11.34 -4.40 -14.44
N SER A 82 -11.50 -5.60 -13.90
CA SER A 82 -11.76 -6.81 -14.69
C SER A 82 -13.10 -6.73 -15.40
N GLN A 83 -14.15 -6.26 -14.72
CA GLN A 83 -15.47 -6.07 -15.30
C GLN A 83 -15.45 -5.02 -16.43
N GLU A 84 -14.87 -3.84 -16.17
CA GLU A 84 -14.73 -2.79 -17.18
C GLU A 84 -13.95 -3.28 -18.41
N ASN A 85 -12.88 -4.05 -18.20
CA ASN A 85 -12.11 -4.64 -19.30
C ASN A 85 -12.93 -5.65 -20.10
N GLN A 86 -13.76 -6.46 -19.45
CA GLN A 86 -14.67 -7.38 -20.13
C GLN A 86 -15.70 -6.62 -20.98
N GLU A 87 -16.32 -5.58 -20.45
CA GLU A 87 -17.28 -4.73 -21.17
C GLU A 87 -16.63 -4.08 -22.39
N LEU A 88 -15.42 -3.52 -22.22
CA LEU A 88 -14.66 -2.93 -23.32
C LEU A 88 -14.29 -3.97 -24.39
N LYS A 89 -14.00 -5.22 -24.02
CA LYS A 89 -13.70 -6.29 -24.97
C LYS A 89 -14.93 -6.66 -25.80
N GLU A 90 -16.10 -6.75 -25.19
CA GLU A 90 -17.35 -7.04 -25.91
C GLU A 90 -17.74 -5.88 -26.83
N ALA A 91 -17.70 -4.63 -26.36
CA ALA A 91 -17.96 -3.47 -27.21
C ALA A 91 -17.01 -3.40 -28.42
N ASN A 92 -15.72 -3.71 -28.22
CA ASN A 92 -14.75 -3.79 -29.32
C ASN A 92 -15.08 -4.89 -30.33
N LYS A 93 -15.61 -6.02 -29.87
CA LYS A 93 -16.02 -7.14 -30.75
C LYS A 93 -17.24 -6.74 -31.58
N GLU A 94 -18.22 -6.08 -30.97
CA GLU A 94 -19.42 -5.58 -31.64
C GLU A 94 -19.06 -4.54 -32.71
N LEU A 95 -18.25 -3.53 -32.36
CA LEU A 95 -17.78 -2.52 -33.31
C LEU A 95 -17.03 -3.14 -34.49
N LYS A 96 -16.19 -4.16 -34.26
CA LYS A 96 -15.52 -4.88 -35.34
C LYS A 96 -16.52 -5.56 -36.28
N SER A 97 -17.57 -6.19 -35.74
CA SER A 97 -18.60 -6.81 -36.57
C SER A 97 -19.38 -5.79 -37.38
N GLU A 98 -19.72 -4.64 -36.80
CA GLU A 98 -20.40 -3.55 -37.49
C GLU A 98 -19.54 -2.98 -38.63
N ILE A 99 -18.24 -2.78 -38.38
CA ILE A 99 -17.28 -2.35 -39.40
C ILE A 99 -17.26 -3.33 -40.58
N GLU A 100 -17.21 -4.64 -40.34
CA GLU A 100 -17.20 -5.64 -41.41
C GLU A 100 -18.52 -5.66 -42.20
N ASN A 101 -19.66 -5.48 -41.51
CA ASN A 101 -20.96 -5.36 -42.17
C ASN A 101 -21.04 -4.10 -43.05
N LEU A 102 -20.55 -2.96 -42.57
CA LEU A 102 -20.50 -1.71 -43.33
C LEU A 102 -19.58 -1.82 -44.54
N LYS A 103 -18.39 -2.41 -44.40
CA LYS A 103 -17.48 -2.70 -45.52
C LYS A 103 -18.17 -3.55 -46.59
N THR A 104 -18.88 -4.60 -46.16
CA THR A 104 -19.62 -5.48 -47.08
C THR A 104 -20.71 -4.72 -47.84
N ARG A 105 -21.47 -3.86 -47.15
CA ARG A 105 -22.50 -3.01 -47.77
C ARG A 105 -21.90 -2.02 -48.76
N LEU A 106 -20.79 -1.38 -48.39
CA LEU A 106 -20.09 -0.42 -49.25
C LEU A 106 -19.63 -1.09 -50.56
N SER A 107 -18.99 -2.26 -50.47
CA SER A 107 -18.56 -3.02 -51.65
C SER A 107 -19.72 -3.36 -52.59
N ARG A 108 -20.89 -3.73 -52.05
CA ARG A 108 -22.09 -4.00 -52.86
C ARG A 108 -22.63 -2.75 -53.55
N LEU A 109 -22.57 -1.59 -52.89
CA LEU A 109 -23.00 -0.32 -53.48
C LEU A 109 -22.04 0.13 -54.58
N GLU A 110 -20.74 0.05 -54.35
CA GLU A 110 -19.71 0.37 -55.35
C GLU A 110 -19.84 -0.51 -56.61
N ALA A 111 -20.17 -1.79 -56.44
CA ALA A 111 -20.42 -2.70 -57.56
C ALA A 111 -21.68 -2.36 -58.38
N ARG A 112 -22.64 -1.60 -57.82
CA ARG A 112 -23.88 -1.18 -58.52
C ARG A 112 -23.72 0.13 -59.29
N VAL A 113 -22.66 0.89 -59.02
CA VAL A 113 -22.38 2.20 -59.63
C VAL A 113 -21.32 2.10 -60.74
N LYS A 114 -20.66 0.94 -60.88
CA LYS A 114 -19.82 0.56 -62.02
C LYS A 114 -20.66 -0.15 -63.09
#